data_AF-A0A0C3EQ92-F1
#
_entry.id   AF-A0A0C3EQ92-F1
#
_cell.length_a   1.000
_cell.length_b   1.000
_cell.length_c   1.000
_cell.angle_alpha   90.00
_cell.angle_beta   90.00
_cell.angle_gamma   90.00
#
_symmetry.space_group_name_H-M   'P 1'
#
loop_
_entity.id
_entity.type
_entity.pdbx_description
1 polymer ?
#
loop_
_entity_poly.entity_id
_entity_poly.type
_entity_poly.pdbx_seq_one_letter_code
_entity_poly.pdbx_strand_id
1 'polypeptide(L)'
;MSFGAKTSAWYGAWGDSKRRDPWFWHVVAPRGLSKEKEEEWSLDMDRVKWFRDRADRDRFREEVEILEAEFERTVLSHTRMADVWTQLAGAPSGPGAEAYAHKKACMYRGLENECSEAYDIARKKAGRALPTPTL
;
A
#
# COMPACT_ATOMS: atom_id res chain seq x y z
N MET A 1 -22.34 -34.37 -25.93
CA MET A 1 -22.43 -33.17 -25.07
C MET A 1 -21.76 -33.48 -23.74
N SER A 2 -20.63 -32.86 -23.43
CA SER A 2 -20.16 -32.72 -22.05
C SER A 2 -19.14 -31.58 -22.03
N PHE A 3 -19.51 -30.48 -21.37
CA PHE A 3 -18.65 -29.33 -21.13
C PHE A 3 -17.75 -29.65 -19.93
N GLY A 4 -16.46 -29.84 -20.16
CA GLY A 4 -15.46 -29.93 -19.10
C GLY A 4 -14.98 -28.54 -18.69
N ALA A 5 -15.39 -28.10 -17.51
CA ALA A 5 -15.06 -26.81 -16.92
C ALA A 5 -13.53 -26.58 -16.84
N LYS A 6 -13.06 -25.46 -17.39
CA LYS A 6 -11.70 -24.94 -17.18
C LYS A 6 -11.75 -23.84 -16.12
N THR A 7 -11.60 -24.21 -14.86
CA THR A 7 -11.30 -23.32 -13.72
C THR A 7 -10.68 -24.25 -12.67
N SER A 8 -9.49 -24.08 -12.10
CA SER A 8 -8.72 -22.89 -11.73
C SER A 8 -7.31 -23.38 -11.33
N ALA A 9 -6.27 -23.02 -12.08
CA ALA A 9 -4.89 -23.47 -11.81
C ALA A 9 -3.93 -22.32 -11.44
N TRP A 10 -4.45 -21.19 -10.94
CA TRP A 10 -3.66 -19.97 -10.77
C TRP A 10 -3.44 -19.52 -9.32
N TYR A 11 -3.91 -20.28 -8.31
CA TYR A 11 -3.74 -19.95 -6.89
C TYR A 11 -2.75 -20.87 -6.13
N GLY A 12 -1.83 -21.55 -6.84
CA GLY A 12 -0.88 -22.49 -6.22
C GLY A 12 0.59 -22.02 -6.13
N ALA A 13 0.95 -20.90 -6.75
CA ALA A 13 2.38 -20.56 -6.94
C ALA A 13 3.00 -19.69 -5.84
N TRP A 14 2.22 -19.25 -4.85
CA TRP A 14 2.70 -18.35 -3.79
C TRP A 14 2.42 -19.00 -2.44
N GLY A 15 3.32 -19.90 -2.01
CA GLY A 15 3.23 -20.63 -0.74
C GLY A 15 4.10 -21.89 -0.72
N ASP A 16 4.27 -22.57 -1.85
CA ASP A 16 5.03 -23.82 -1.95
C ASP A 16 6.53 -23.58 -2.22
N SER A 17 7.16 -22.73 -1.41
CA SER A 17 8.63 -22.74 -1.41
C SER A 17 9.05 -24.14 -0.95
N LYS A 18 9.68 -24.93 -1.84
CA LYS A 18 10.22 -26.28 -1.55
C LYS A 18 11.32 -26.27 -0.46
N ARG A 19 11.55 -25.13 0.19
CA ARG A 19 12.50 -24.93 1.28
C ARG A 19 11.75 -25.08 2.59
N ARG A 20 12.23 -26.00 3.44
CA ARG A 20 11.81 -26.04 4.84
C ARG A 20 12.06 -24.66 5.45
N ASP A 21 11.04 -24.09 6.08
CA ASP A 21 11.22 -22.88 6.87
C ASP A 21 12.31 -23.14 7.92
N PRO A 22 13.25 -22.18 8.11
CA PRO A 22 14.28 -22.30 9.13
C PRO A 22 13.73 -22.68 10.50
N TRP A 23 14.51 -23.45 11.28
CA TRP A 23 14.10 -23.98 12.59
C TRP A 23 13.56 -22.93 13.57
N PHE A 24 13.99 -21.67 13.47
CA PHE A 24 13.58 -20.59 14.34
C PHE A 24 12.16 -20.05 14.07
N TRP A 25 11.57 -20.39 12.92
CA TRP A 25 10.16 -20.06 12.62
C TRP A 25 9.17 -21.11 13.14
N HIS A 26 9.68 -22.27 13.59
CA HIS A 26 8.86 -23.34 14.15
C HIS A 26 8.69 -23.14 15.65
N VAL A 27 7.45 -23.04 16.11
CA VAL A 27 7.14 -23.04 17.55
C VAL A 27 7.28 -24.47 18.05
N VAL A 28 8.31 -24.72 18.86
CA VAL A 28 8.62 -26.04 19.40
C VAL A 28 7.43 -26.60 20.17
N ALA A 29 7.01 -27.82 19.81
CA ALA A 29 5.94 -28.52 20.50
C ALA A 29 6.29 -28.77 21.98
N PRO A 30 5.31 -28.73 22.90
CA PRO A 30 5.53 -29.09 24.30
C PRO A 30 6.21 -30.46 24.45
N ARG A 31 7.16 -30.57 25.39
CA ARG A 31 7.89 -31.83 25.64
C ARG A 31 6.93 -32.92 26.15
N GLY A 32 7.10 -34.15 25.67
CA GLY A 32 6.35 -35.32 26.13
C GLY A 32 5.05 -35.60 25.38
N LEU A 33 4.83 -34.96 24.23
CA LEU A 33 3.72 -35.28 23.33
C LEU A 33 4.01 -36.56 22.54
N SER A 34 2.95 -37.28 22.16
CA SER A 34 3.07 -38.34 21.15
C SER A 34 3.35 -37.72 19.79
N LYS A 35 3.97 -38.48 18.89
CA LYS A 35 4.27 -38.02 17.53
C LYS A 35 3.05 -37.45 16.79
N GLU A 36 1.88 -38.09 16.96
CA GLU A 36 0.61 -37.62 16.38
C GLU A 36 0.21 -36.24 16.90
N LYS A 37 0.39 -35.98 18.20
CA LYS A 37 0.09 -34.68 18.80
C LYS A 37 1.13 -33.61 18.46
N GLU A 38 2.38 -33.99 18.21
CA GLU A 38 3.40 -33.08 17.68
C GLU A 38 3.07 -32.64 16.24
N GLU A 39 2.58 -33.56 15.41
CA GLU A 39 2.12 -33.26 14.05
C GLU A 39 0.88 -32.34 14.06
N GLU A 40 -0.10 -32.62 14.93
CA GLU A 40 -1.27 -31.76 15.13
C GLU A 40 -0.86 -30.34 15.58
N TRP A 41 0.05 -30.24 16.55
CA TRP A 41 0.61 -28.96 17.00
C TRP A 41 1.27 -28.19 15.86
N SER A 42 2.08 -28.86 15.03
CA SER A 42 2.75 -28.22 13.89
C SER A 42 1.73 -27.65 12.89
N LEU A 43 0.68 -28.43 12.57
CA LEU A 43 -0.38 -27.99 11.65
C LEU A 43 -1.16 -26.78 12.20
N ASP A 44 -1.42 -26.76 13.50
CA ASP A 44 -2.07 -25.61 14.15
C ASP A 44 -1.16 -24.37 14.13
N MET A 45 0.14 -24.53 14.37
CA MET A 45 1.10 -23.42 14.28
C MET A 45 1.22 -22.87 12.85
N ASP A 46 1.26 -23.75 11.85
CA ASP A 46 1.27 -23.36 10.44
C ASP A 46 -0.01 -22.60 10.06
N ARG A 47 -1.16 -23.06 10.56
CA ARG A 47 -2.44 -22.36 10.38
C ARG A 47 -2.42 -20.97 11.01
N VAL A 48 -1.95 -20.85 12.27
CA VAL A 48 -1.83 -19.56 12.96
C VAL A 48 -0.89 -18.62 12.20
N LYS A 49 0.25 -19.14 11.73
CA LYS A 49 1.20 -18.39 10.91
C LYS A 49 0.53 -17.88 9.63
N TRP A 50 -0.17 -18.76 8.92
CA TRP A 50 -0.89 -18.37 7.70
C TRP A 50 -1.91 -17.25 7.97
N PHE A 51 -2.67 -17.32 9.06
CA PHE A 51 -3.61 -16.26 9.42
C PHE A 51 -2.91 -14.93 9.72
N ARG A 52 -1.76 -14.96 10.40
CA ARG A 52 -0.95 -13.76 10.68
C ARG A 52 -0.37 -13.16 9.41
N ASP A 53 0.31 -13.97 8.60
CA ASP A 53 0.91 -13.53 7.33
C ASP A 53 -0.16 -12.96 6.39
N ARG A 54 -1.34 -13.57 6.37
CA ARG A 54 -2.50 -13.08 5.64
C ARG A 54 -2.97 -11.73 6.17
N ALA A 55 -3.14 -11.59 7.49
CA ALA A 55 -3.57 -10.35 8.11
C ALA A 55 -2.57 -9.22 7.86
N ASP A 56 -1.27 -9.50 7.95
CA ASP A 56 -0.22 -8.52 7.68
C ASP A 56 -0.23 -8.09 6.20
N ARG A 57 -0.36 -9.04 5.27
CA ARG A 57 -0.50 -8.72 3.84
C ARG A 57 -1.73 -7.82 3.59
N ASP A 58 -2.88 -8.19 4.16
CA ASP A 58 -4.12 -7.45 3.95
C ASP A 58 -4.01 -6.04 4.57
N ARG A 59 -3.41 -5.91 5.76
CA ARG A 59 -3.08 -4.63 6.37
C ARG A 59 -2.13 -3.78 5.52
N PHE A 60 -1.05 -4.34 5.00
CA PHE A 60 -0.12 -3.58 4.16
C PHE A 60 -0.79 -3.10 2.88
N ARG A 61 -1.72 -3.89 2.31
CA ARG A 61 -2.51 -3.46 1.18
C ARG A 61 -3.42 -2.28 1.53
N GLU A 62 -4.14 -2.36 2.65
CA GLU A 62 -4.96 -1.26 3.15
C GLU A 62 -4.13 0.01 3.40
N GLU A 63 -2.95 -0.11 4.02
CA GLU A 63 -2.04 1.01 4.27
C GLU A 63 -1.58 1.68 2.96
N VAL A 64 -1.32 0.91 1.90
CA VAL A 64 -1.01 1.45 0.57
C VAL A 64 -2.21 2.22 0.00
N GLU A 65 -3.40 1.63 0.03
CA GLU A 65 -4.63 2.26 -0.49
C GLU A 65 -4.95 3.58 0.27
N ILE A 66 -4.74 3.60 1.60
CA ILE A 66 -4.90 4.82 2.42
C ILE A 66 -3.88 5.89 2.01
N LEU A 67 -2.60 5.53 1.87
CA LEU A 67 -1.56 6.48 1.49
C LEU A 67 -1.82 7.08 0.11
N GLU A 68 -2.22 6.28 -0.88
CA GLU A 68 -2.60 6.78 -2.21
C GLU A 68 -3.74 7.80 -2.13
N ALA A 69 -4.79 7.51 -1.36
CA ALA A 69 -5.90 8.43 -1.14
C ALA A 69 -5.48 9.72 -0.41
N GLU A 70 -4.56 9.64 0.56
CA GLU A 70 -4.03 10.80 1.27
C GLU A 70 -3.20 11.71 0.36
N PHE A 71 -2.39 11.14 -0.54
CA PHE A 71 -1.65 11.91 -1.56
C PHE A 71 -2.60 12.67 -2.47
N GLU A 72 -3.61 11.99 -3.04
CA GLU A 72 -4.60 12.61 -3.92
C GLU A 72 -5.35 13.75 -3.21
N ARG A 73 -5.80 13.51 -1.97
CA ARG A 73 -6.48 14.53 -1.17
C ARG A 73 -5.59 15.74 -0.90
N THR A 74 -4.30 15.52 -0.65
CA THR A 74 -3.35 16.59 -0.37
C THR A 74 -3.11 17.46 -1.60
N VAL A 75 -2.94 16.86 -2.78
CA VAL A 75 -2.84 17.58 -4.05
C VAL A 75 -4.09 18.42 -4.29
N LEU A 76 -5.27 17.82 -4.19
CA LEU A 76 -6.55 18.54 -4.36
C LEU A 76 -6.72 19.69 -3.37
N SER A 77 -6.29 19.52 -2.12
CA SER A 77 -6.32 20.57 -1.10
C SER A 77 -5.45 21.76 -1.49
N HIS A 78 -4.21 21.52 -1.94
CA HIS A 78 -3.31 22.58 -2.40
C HIS A 78 -3.84 23.30 -3.64
N THR A 79 -4.33 22.56 -4.65
CA THR A 79 -4.97 23.14 -5.84
C THR A 79 -6.14 24.04 -5.43
N ARG A 80 -7.03 23.54 -4.56
CA ARG A 80 -8.19 24.31 -4.09
C ARG A 80 -7.77 25.58 -3.38
N MET A 81 -6.73 25.53 -2.54
CA MET A 81 -6.21 26.70 -1.86
C MET A 81 -5.59 27.71 -2.85
N ALA A 82 -4.86 27.24 -3.85
CA ALA A 82 -4.33 28.10 -4.91
C ALA A 82 -5.46 28.84 -5.65
N ASP A 83 -6.55 28.15 -5.96
CA ASP A 83 -7.73 28.74 -6.60
C ASP A 83 -8.40 29.79 -5.71
N VAL A 84 -8.60 29.48 -4.42
CA VAL A 84 -9.19 30.43 -3.45
C VAL A 84 -8.35 31.70 -3.36
N TRP A 85 -7.03 31.57 -3.25
CA TRP A 85 -6.14 32.74 -3.22
C TRP A 85 -6.13 33.52 -4.55
N THR A 86 -6.26 32.83 -5.69
CA THR A 86 -6.38 33.47 -7.01
C THR A 86 -7.69 34.27 -7.10
N GLN A 87 -8.79 33.74 -6.59
CA GLN A 87 -10.08 34.43 -6.54
C GLN A 87 -10.03 35.66 -5.62
N LEU A 88 -9.38 35.53 -4.46
CA LEU A 88 -9.19 36.65 -3.53
C LEU A 88 -8.35 37.78 -4.14
N ALA A 89 -7.38 37.46 -5.00
CA ALA A 89 -6.60 38.47 -5.71
C ALA A 89 -7.46 39.33 -6.65
N GLY A 90 -8.50 38.74 -7.26
CA GLY A 90 -9.46 39.46 -8.09
C GLY A 90 -10.51 40.27 -7.31
N ALA A 91 -10.53 40.19 -5.98
CA ALA A 91 -11.46 40.94 -5.14
C ALA A 91 -10.93 42.36 -4.84
N PRO A 92 -11.82 43.36 -4.73
CA PRO A 92 -11.42 44.74 -4.46
C PRO A 92 -10.85 44.89 -3.04
N SER A 93 -9.53 44.78 -2.90
CA SER A 93 -8.81 44.88 -1.61
C SER A 93 -7.54 45.76 -1.65
N GLY A 94 -7.25 46.36 -2.82
CA GLY A 94 -6.09 47.20 -3.05
C GLY A 94 -4.85 46.41 -3.52
N PRO A 95 -3.89 47.09 -4.18
CA PRO A 95 -2.78 46.43 -4.89
C PRO A 95 -1.85 45.59 -4.00
N GLY A 96 -1.69 45.98 -2.73
CA GLY A 96 -0.87 45.22 -1.78
C GLY A 96 -1.50 43.88 -1.38
N ALA A 97 -2.81 43.86 -1.18
CA ALA A 97 -3.56 42.65 -0.84
C ALA A 97 -3.64 41.69 -2.04
N GLU A 98 -3.84 42.24 -3.24
CA GLU A 98 -3.77 41.50 -4.51
C GLU A 98 -2.41 40.81 -4.69
N ALA A 99 -1.31 41.56 -4.55
CA ALA A 99 0.05 41.01 -4.67
C ALA A 99 0.31 39.89 -3.63
N TYR A 100 -0.15 40.08 -2.39
CA TYR A 100 -0.04 39.05 -1.35
C TYR A 100 -0.85 37.80 -1.68
N ALA A 101 -2.09 37.95 -2.16
CA ALA A 101 -2.94 36.84 -2.55
C ALA A 101 -2.32 36.04 -3.71
N HIS A 102 -1.77 36.70 -4.73
CA HIS A 102 -1.03 36.02 -5.81
C HIS A 102 0.21 35.28 -5.30
N LYS A 103 0.96 35.86 -4.36
CA LYS A 103 2.09 35.17 -3.72
C LYS A 103 1.63 33.88 -3.03
N LYS A 104 0.51 33.92 -2.30
CA LYS A 104 -0.05 32.72 -1.63
C LYS A 104 -0.55 31.70 -2.64
N ALA A 105 -1.23 32.11 -3.71
CA ALA A 105 -1.63 31.21 -4.78
C ALA A 105 -0.43 30.49 -5.41
N CYS A 106 0.64 31.23 -5.71
CA CYS A 106 1.89 30.68 -6.24
C CYS A 106 2.54 29.67 -5.27
N MET A 107 2.58 30.00 -3.97
CA MET A 107 3.08 29.08 -2.93
C MET A 107 2.31 27.75 -2.92
N TYR A 108 0.97 27.78 -2.96
CA TYR A 108 0.16 26.56 -2.97
C TYR A 108 0.34 25.73 -4.24
N ARG A 109 0.52 26.36 -5.40
CA ARG A 109 0.90 25.64 -6.64
C ARG A 109 2.27 24.96 -6.52
N GLY A 110 3.22 25.61 -5.83
CA GLY A 110 4.51 24.99 -5.51
C GLY A 110 4.33 23.70 -4.70
N LEU A 111 3.53 23.76 -3.63
CA LEU A 111 3.24 22.60 -2.77
C LEU A 111 2.51 21.48 -3.53
N GLU A 112 1.58 21.82 -4.42
CA GLU A 112 0.91 20.87 -5.31
C GLU A 112 1.91 20.10 -6.17
N ASN A 113 2.84 20.83 -6.82
CA ASN A 113 3.87 20.24 -7.67
C ASN A 113 4.80 19.34 -6.86
N GLU A 114 5.29 19.82 -5.71
CA GLU A 114 6.17 19.05 -4.83
C GLU A 114 5.51 17.74 -4.36
N CYS A 115 4.23 17.79 -3.96
CA CYS A 115 3.47 16.60 -3.58
C CYS A 115 3.31 15.62 -4.75
N SER A 116 2.99 16.13 -5.94
CA SER A 116 2.79 15.31 -7.13
C SER A 116 4.09 14.62 -7.56
N GLU A 117 5.21 15.35 -7.54
CA GLU A 117 6.54 14.80 -7.84
C GLU A 117 6.96 13.73 -6.81
N ALA A 118 6.74 14.00 -5.52
CA ALA A 118 7.04 13.05 -4.46
C ALA A 118 6.23 11.75 -4.63
N TYR A 119 4.95 11.88 -4.97
CA TYR A 119 4.07 10.73 -5.22
C TYR A 119 4.53 9.92 -6.44
N ASP A 120 4.88 10.58 -7.55
CA ASP A 120 5.39 9.91 -8.75
C ASP A 120 6.71 9.16 -8.48
N ILE A 121 7.62 9.77 -7.72
CA ILE A 121 8.88 9.13 -7.32
C ILE A 121 8.60 7.90 -6.46
N ALA A 122 7.71 8.02 -5.46
CA ALA A 122 7.33 6.92 -4.58
C ALA A 122 6.72 5.77 -5.39
N ARG A 123 5.79 6.07 -6.30
CA ARG A 123 5.14 5.08 -7.16
C ARG A 123 6.13 4.39 -8.10
N LYS A 124 7.06 5.12 -8.72
CA LYS A 124 8.13 4.53 -9.55
C LYS A 124 9.09 3.67 -8.74
N LYS A 125 9.37 4.04 -7.49
CA LYS A 125 10.20 3.25 -6.57
C LYS A 125 9.49 1.95 -6.18
N ALA A 126 8.20 2.01 -5.86
CA ALA A 126 7.37 0.84 -5.58
C ALA A 126 7.30 -0.10 -6.79
N GLY A 127 7.04 0.43 -7.99
CA GLY A 127 6.99 -0.35 -9.22
C GLY A 127 8.32 -1.02 -9.60
N ARG A 128 9.47 -0.41 -9.27
CA ARG A 128 10.80 -1.03 -9.45
C ARG A 128 11.16 -2.07 -8.39
N ALA A 129 10.56 -1.99 -7.21
CA ALA A 129 10.79 -2.94 -6.12
C ALA A 129 10.02 -4.25 -6.32
N LEU A 130 8.97 -4.25 -7.14
CA LEU A 130 8.25 -5.47 -7.52
C LEU A 130 8.98 -6.17 -8.68
N PRO A 131 9.49 -7.40 -8.51
CA PRO A 131 10.08 -8.14 -9.62
C PRO A 131 9.04 -8.34 -10.73
N THR A 132 9.39 -7.98 -11.97
CA THR A 132 8.53 -8.28 -13.13
C THR A 132 8.34 -9.79 -13.20
N PRO A 133 7.09 -10.28 -13.25
CA PRO A 133 6.85 -11.71 -13.37
C PRO A 133 7.44 -12.16 -14.70
N THR A 134 8.52 -12.95 -14.62
CA THR A 134 9.06 -13.66 -15.77
C THR A 134 7.99 -14.65 -16.23
N LEU A 135 7.42 -14.40 -17.41
CA LEU A 135 6.48 -15.28 -18.11
C LEU A 135 7.10 -16.65 -18.41
#